data_AF-A0A352S010-F1
#
_entry.id   AF-A0A352S010-F1
#
_cell.length_a   1.000
_cell.length_b   1.000
_cell.length_c   1.000
_cell.angle_alpha   90.00
_cell.angle_beta   90.00
_cell.angle_gamma   90.00
#
_symmetry.space_group_name_H-M   'P 1'
#
loop_
_entity.id
_entity.type
_entity.pdbx_description
1 polymer ?
#
loop_
_entity_poly.entity_id
_entity_poly.type
_entity_poly.pdbx_seq_one_letter_code
_entity_poly.pdbx_strand_id
1 'polypeptide(L)' 'WEPVMKRAAAIVTNRGGRTCHAAIIARELGVPAVVGCGDATDLLKDGTLVTLSCAEGD' A
#
# COMPACT_ATOMS: atom_id res chain seq x y z
N TRP A 1 -13.39 1.98 2.34
CA TRP A 1 -11.93 2.06 2.58
C TRP A 1 -11.44 3.48 2.82
N GLU A 2 -12.09 4.52 2.28
CA GLU A 2 -11.61 5.91 2.39
C GLU A 2 -11.32 6.43 3.81
N PRO A 3 -12.12 6.14 4.87
CA PRO A 3 -11.79 6.64 6.21
C PRO A 3 -10.52 6.00 6.79
N VAL A 4 -10.28 4.74 6.45
CA VAL A 4 -9.12 3.96 6.93
C VAL A 4 -7.87 4.38 6.16
N MET A 5 -7.97 4.54 4.84
CA MET A 5 -6.87 4.97 3.99
C MET A 5 -6.40 6.39 4.33
N LYS A 6 -7.31 7.30 4.71
CA LYS A 6 -6.96 8.65 5.19
C LYS A 6 -6.13 8.65 6.48
N ARG A 7 -6.21 7.60 7.28
CA ARG A 7 -5.44 7.47 8.53
C ARG A 7 -4.18 6.64 8.38
N ALA A 8 -3.99 5.98 7.23
CA ALA A 8 -2.87 5.09 6.99
C ALA A 8 -1.61 5.91 6.62
N ALA A 9 -0.46 5.51 7.18
CA ALA A 9 0.84 6.10 6.80
C ALA A 9 1.36 5.56 5.45
N ALA A 10 0.90 4.37 5.06
CA ALA A 10 1.31 3.65 3.85
C ALA A 10 0.25 2.61 3.49
N ILE A 11 0.20 2.20 2.22
CA ILE A 11 -0.73 1.18 1.73
C ILE A 11 0.06 0.05 1.06
N VAL A 12 -0.21 -1.19 1.46
CA VAL A 12 0.34 -2.39 0.81
C VAL A 12 -0.81 -3.27 0.38
N THR A 13 -0.79 -3.74 -0.88
CA THR A 13 -1.78 -4.70 -1.37
C THR A 13 -1.13 -5.90 -2.01
N ASN A 14 -1.71 -7.08 -1.75
CA ASN A 14 -1.32 -8.33 -2.41
C ASN A 14 -1.62 -8.32 -3.91
N ARG A 15 -2.71 -7.67 -4.30
CA ARG A 15 -3.21 -7.64 -5.67
C ARG A 15 -3.46 -6.20 -6.12
N GLY A 16 -3.38 -6.00 -7.43
CA GLY A 16 -3.58 -4.70 -8.06
C GLY A 16 -2.34 -4.25 -8.82
N GLY A 17 -2.55 -3.47 -9.88
CA GLY A 17 -1.48 -2.82 -10.63
C GLY A 17 -1.50 -1.30 -10.46
N ARG A 18 -0.68 -0.61 -11.26
CA ARG A 18 -0.49 0.85 -11.21
C ARG A 18 -1.78 1.69 -11.31
N THR A 19 -2.85 1.13 -11.88
CA THR A 19 -4.16 1.79 -12.10
C THR A 19 -5.27 1.24 -11.20
N CYS A 20 -4.96 0.40 -10.22
CA CYS A 20 -5.97 -0.11 -9.31
C CYS A 20 -6.48 0.98 -8.36
N HIS A 21 -7.65 0.74 -7.75
CA HIS A 21 -8.26 1.66 -6.80
C HIS A 21 -7.30 2.09 -5.68
N ALA A 22 -6.55 1.14 -5.09
CA ALA A 22 -5.60 1.44 -4.03
C ALA A 22 -4.46 2.37 -4.49
N ALA A 23 -3.94 2.17 -5.71
CA ALA A 23 -2.86 2.98 -6.27
C ALA A 23 -3.32 4.40 -6.61
N ILE A 24 -4.53 4.56 -7.14
CA ILE A 24 -5.09 5.87 -7.48
C ILE A 24 -5.35 6.69 -6.21
N ILE A 25 -6.08 6.11 -5.26
CA ILE A 25 -6.43 6.81 -4.01
C ILE A 25 -5.20 7.12 -3.16
N ALA A 26 -4.19 6.24 -3.15
CA ALA A 26 -2.93 6.53 -2.44
C ALA A 26 -2.26 7.82 -2.95
N ARG A 27 -2.25 8.04 -4.27
CA ARG A 27 -1.67 9.24 -4.90
C ARG A 27 -2.48 10.48 -4.57
N GLU A 28 -3.81 10.39 -4.57
CA GLU A 28 -4.68 11.49 -4.18
C GLU A 28 -4.51 11.88 -2.71
N LEU A 29 -4.29 10.90 -1.84
CA LEU A 29 -4.06 11.10 -0.41
C LEU A 29 -2.61 11.48 -0.06
N GLY A 30 -1.70 11.43 -1.02
CA GLY A 30 -0.27 11.71 -0.80
C GLY A 30 0.44 10.67 0.07
N VAL A 31 -0.09 9.45 0.15
CA VAL A 31 0.50 8.35 0.93
C VAL A 31 1.23 7.37 0.01
N PRO A 32 2.38 6.83 0.42
CA PRO A 32 3.11 5.83 -0.36
C PRO A 32 2.31 4.53 -0.45
N ALA A 33 2.31 3.92 -1.64
CA ALA A 33 1.64 2.65 -1.87
C ALA A 33 2.49 1.67 -2.69
N VAL A 34 2.51 0.41 -2.26
CA VAL A 34 3.08 -0.71 -3.01
C VAL A 34 1.95 -1.71 -3.28
N VAL A 35 1.71 -2.00 -4.54
CA VAL A 35 0.59 -2.83 -5.00
C VAL A 35 1.10 -4.05 -5.74
N GLY A 36 0.35 -5.16 -5.65
CA GLY A 36 0.70 -6.39 -6.37
C GLY A 36 1.79 -7.23 -5.68
N CYS A 37 1.90 -7.14 -4.35
CA CYS A 37 2.95 -7.81 -3.58
C CYS A 37 2.75 -9.33 -3.42
N GLY A 38 1.71 -9.92 -3.99
CA GLY A 38 1.44 -11.36 -3.90
C GLY A 38 0.95 -11.80 -2.52
N ASP A 39 1.88 -12.11 -1.62
CA ASP A 39 1.68 -12.72 -0.30
C ASP A 39 2.05 -11.77 0.86
N ALA A 40 2.10 -10.47 0.61
CA ALA A 40 2.48 -9.48 1.63
C ALA A 40 1.66 -9.55 2.92
N THR A 41 0.34 -9.79 2.87
CA THR A 41 -0.47 -9.94 4.11
C THR A 41 -0.17 -11.21 4.89
N ASP A 42 0.42 -12.22 4.26
CA ASP A 42 0.81 -13.46 4.92
C ASP A 42 2.16 -13.31 5.61
N LEU A 43 3.07 -12.56 4.98
CA LEU A 43 4.41 -12.24 5.49
C LEU A 43 4.37 -11.15 6.58
N LEU A 44 3.59 -10.10 6.36
CA LEU A 44 3.46 -8.95 7.27
C LEU A 44 2.40 -9.25 8.33
N LYS A 45 2.84 -9.36 9.58
CA LYS A 45 1.95 -9.56 10.74
C LYS A 45 1.61 -8.23 11.40
N ASP A 46 0.43 -8.15 11.99
CA ASP A 46 0.00 -6.98 12.72
C ASP A 46 1.00 -6.60 13.82
N GLY A 47 1.26 -5.29 13.95
CA GLY A 47 2.24 -4.76 14.90
C GLY A 47 3.70 -4.85 14.45
N THR A 48 3.99 -5.44 13.28
CA THR A 48 5.34 -5.46 12.72
C THR A 48 5.74 -4.07 12.24
N LEU A 49 6.88 -3.56 12.73
CA LEU A 49 7.45 -2.32 12.23
C LEU A 49 8.07 -2.57 10.85
N VAL A 50 7.63 -1.82 9.85
CA VAL A 50 8.11 -1.93 8.47
C VAL A 50 8.44 -0.56 7.90
N THR A 51 9.37 -0.52 6.95
CA THR A 51 9.66 0.66 6.14
C THR A 51 9.21 0.41 4.72
N LEU A 52 8.39 1.31 4.19
CA LEU A 52 7.94 1.27 2.81
C LEU A 52 8.79 2.22 1.96
N SER A 53 9.27 1.74 0.81
CA SER A 53 9.97 2.58 -0.18
C SER A 53 9.25 2.47 -1.52
N CYS A 54 8.94 3.63 -2.13
CA CYS A 54 8.36 3.72 -3.47
C CYS A 54 9.40 4.15 -4.53
N ALA A 55 10.69 4.18 -4.18
CA ALA A 55 11.74 4.71 -5.06
C ALA A 55 12.17 3.73 -6.18
N GLU A 56 11.96 2.43 -5.96
CA GLU A 56 12.49 1.36 -6.83
C GLU A 56 11.39 0.49 -7.46
N GLY A 57 10.12 0.81 -7.21
CA GLY A 57 8.98 0.03 -7.71
C GLY A 57 8.73 0.28 -9.20
N ASP A 58 8.48 -0.79 -9.95
CA ASP A 58 8.06 -0.72 -11.36
C ASP A 58 6.54 -0.53 -11.49
#